data_AF-A0A2E6EN67-F1
#
_entry.id   AF-A0A2E6EN67-F1
#
_cell.length_a   1.000
_cell.length_b   1.000
_cell.length_c   1.000
_cell.angle_alpha   90.00
_cell.angle_beta   90.00
_cell.angle_gamma   90.00
#
_symmetry.space_group_name_H-M   'P 1'
#
loop_
_entity.id
_entity.type
_entity.pdbx_description
1 polymer ?
#
loop_
_entity_poly.entity_id
_entity_poly.type
_entity_poly.pdbx_seq_one_letter_code
_entity_poly.pdbx_strand_id
1 'polypeptide(L)'
;MDGHRSWTRWLLAALASLVVAGIGIAFLPNDDAATCWRAASLARESWGSAEDELARLQQRLNRMEQDLDATANDGQMRAQWELWAAARQAIGAARTDVVRSPTSARSISQDALEACWLARDNTEAVPVPGQESGRFYRPGALVVRFCEEAASLSEGAWKACQGKRMEGYQLSLAGGDSDYNFFGGGCFGF
;
A
#
# COMPACT_ATOMS: atom_id res chain seq x y z
N MET A 1 65.00 0.04 33.02
CA MET A 1 64.68 -0.44 31.65
C MET A 1 63.22 -0.86 31.70
N ASP A 2 62.28 0.10 31.58
CA ASP A 2 60.86 -0.14 31.90
C ASP A 2 59.89 0.43 30.84
N GLY A 3 60.39 0.73 29.64
CA GLY A 3 59.62 1.36 28.57
C GLY A 3 58.82 0.42 27.67
N HIS A 4 59.08 -0.89 27.70
CA HIS A 4 58.49 -1.85 26.73
C HIS A 4 57.13 -2.44 27.14
N ARG A 5 56.71 -2.32 28.41
CA ARG A 5 55.47 -2.94 28.92
C ARG A 5 54.20 -2.12 28.71
N SER A 6 54.31 -0.81 28.43
CA SER A 6 53.14 0.06 28.22
C SER A 6 52.61 0.00 26.79
N TRP A 7 53.51 -0.06 25.79
CA TRP A 7 53.16 0.01 24.37
C TRP A 7 52.34 -1.19 23.88
N THR A 8 52.66 -2.41 24.32
CA THR A 8 51.92 -3.62 23.95
C THR A 8 50.50 -3.65 24.49
N ARG A 9 50.25 -3.03 25.66
CA ARG A 9 48.88 -2.90 26.22
C ARG A 9 48.03 -1.92 25.42
N TRP A 10 48.61 -0.81 24.96
CA TRP A 10 47.91 0.13 24.08
C TRP A 10 47.60 -0.48 22.71
N LEU A 11 48.52 -1.26 22.15
CA LEU A 11 48.33 -1.92 20.86
C LEU A 11 47.22 -2.99 20.91
N LEU A 12 47.17 -3.77 21.99
CA LEU A 12 46.10 -4.76 22.22
C LEU A 12 44.75 -4.11 22.50
N ALA A 13 44.72 -3.00 23.25
CA ALA A 13 43.49 -2.24 23.49
C ALA A 13 42.96 -1.64 22.17
N ALA A 14 43.84 -1.06 21.33
CA ALA A 14 43.46 -0.52 20.03
C ALA A 14 42.96 -1.59 19.05
N LEU A 15 43.60 -2.77 19.02
CA LEU A 15 43.16 -3.91 18.22
C LEU A 15 41.82 -4.48 18.73
N ALA A 16 41.62 -4.57 20.04
CA ALA A 16 40.35 -4.98 20.63
C ALA A 16 39.21 -3.99 20.29
N SER A 17 39.47 -2.68 20.35
CA SER A 17 38.51 -1.65 19.93
C SER A 17 38.17 -1.73 18.43
N LEU A 18 39.16 -2.04 17.57
CA LEU A 18 38.95 -2.25 16.14
C LEU A 18 38.12 -3.52 15.84
N VAL A 19 38.35 -4.60 16.58
CA VAL A 19 37.56 -5.85 16.44
C VAL A 19 36.14 -5.65 16.97
N VAL A 20 35.94 -4.94 18.09
CA VAL A 20 34.59 -4.61 18.60
C VAL A 20 33.85 -3.66 17.65
N ALA A 21 34.54 -2.68 17.06
CA ALA A 21 33.95 -1.81 16.04
C ALA A 21 33.62 -2.58 14.75
N GLY A 22 34.51 -3.49 14.30
CA GLY A 22 34.28 -4.33 13.11
C GLY A 22 33.14 -5.33 13.29
N ILE A 23 33.00 -5.93 14.48
CA ILE A 23 31.86 -6.80 14.84
C ILE A 23 30.57 -5.96 14.94
N GLY A 24 30.62 -4.76 15.53
CA GLY A 24 29.47 -3.86 15.57
C GLY A 24 28.93 -3.48 14.17
N ILE A 25 29.82 -3.31 13.18
CA ILE A 25 29.43 -3.02 11.79
C ILE A 25 28.95 -4.28 11.05
N ALA A 26 29.48 -5.47 11.39
CA ALA A 26 29.03 -6.74 10.83
C ALA A 26 27.68 -7.23 11.39
N PHE A 27 27.23 -6.69 12.52
CA PHE A 27 25.97 -7.01 13.21
C PHE A 27 24.99 -5.83 13.30
N LEU A 28 25.11 -4.82 12.44
CA LEU A 28 24.00 -3.88 12.21
C LEU A 28 22.86 -4.67 11.55
N PRO A 29 21.70 -4.83 12.22
CA PRO A 29 20.58 -5.54 11.64
C PRO A 29 20.17 -4.84 10.34
N ASN A 30 20.09 -5.62 9.27
CA ASN A 30 19.55 -5.36 7.93
C ASN A 30 18.55 -4.16 7.82
N ASP A 31 19.03 -2.92 7.88
CA ASP A 31 18.25 -1.65 7.79
C ASP A 31 17.40 -1.60 6.51
N ASP A 32 17.86 -2.30 5.49
CA ASP A 32 17.25 -2.39 4.18
C ASP A 32 15.92 -3.15 4.18
N ALA A 33 15.81 -4.22 4.96
CA ALA A 33 14.56 -4.98 5.09
C ALA A 33 13.51 -4.18 5.89
N ALA A 34 13.95 -3.49 6.93
CA ALA A 34 13.09 -2.61 7.72
C ALA A 34 12.59 -1.41 6.89
N THR A 35 13.45 -0.84 6.03
CA THR A 35 13.10 0.26 5.13
C THR A 35 12.09 -0.18 4.07
N CYS A 36 12.30 -1.33 3.43
CA CYS A 36 11.36 -1.90 2.46
C CYS A 36 9.99 -2.18 3.11
N TRP A 37 9.96 -2.84 4.28
CA TRP A 37 8.71 -3.13 4.98
C TRP A 37 7.97 -1.84 5.37
N ARG A 38 8.68 -0.84 5.90
CA ARG A 38 8.08 0.45 6.27
C ARG A 38 7.47 1.16 5.06
N ALA A 39 8.16 1.18 3.93
CA ALA A 39 7.64 1.79 2.71
C ALA A 39 6.40 1.06 2.18
N ALA A 40 6.41 -0.28 2.18
CA ALA A 40 5.27 -1.09 1.78
C ALA A 40 4.05 -0.91 2.72
N SER A 41 4.27 -0.83 4.04
CA SER A 41 3.23 -0.57 5.02
C SER A 41 2.60 0.82 4.85
N LEU A 42 3.41 1.87 4.62
CA LEU A 42 2.92 3.22 4.34
C LEU A 42 2.06 3.25 3.06
N ALA A 43 2.51 2.58 2.00
CA ALA A 43 1.73 2.49 0.76
C ALA A 43 0.40 1.74 0.99
N ARG A 44 0.41 0.65 1.76
CA ARG A 44 -0.82 -0.09 2.13
C ARG A 44 -1.80 0.76 2.92
N GLU A 45 -1.33 1.54 3.89
CA GLU A 45 -2.16 2.46 4.67
C GLU A 45 -2.76 3.56 3.79
N SER A 46 -1.99 4.08 2.84
CA SER A 46 -2.47 5.08 1.87
C SER A 46 -3.56 4.51 0.95
N TRP A 47 -3.41 3.27 0.45
CA TRP A 47 -4.50 2.60 -0.27
C TRP A 47 -5.74 2.36 0.60
N GLY A 48 -5.56 2.10 1.90
CA GLY A 48 -6.67 2.07 2.86
C GLY A 48 -7.42 3.41 2.95
N SER A 49 -6.68 4.52 2.91
CA SER A 49 -7.28 5.87 2.90
C SER A 49 -8.07 6.14 1.62
N ALA A 50 -7.59 5.66 0.47
CA ALA A 50 -8.32 5.72 -0.80
C ALA A 50 -9.62 4.89 -0.76
N GLU A 51 -9.57 3.70 -0.17
CA GLU A 51 -10.74 2.82 0.02
C GLU A 51 -11.80 3.45 0.94
N ASP A 52 -11.36 4.05 2.06
CA ASP A 52 -12.25 4.75 3.00
C ASP A 52 -12.93 5.96 2.34
N GLU A 53 -12.19 6.73 1.56
CA GLU A 53 -12.76 7.88 0.86
C GLU A 53 -13.72 7.45 -0.26
N LEU A 54 -13.44 6.34 -0.93
CA LEU A 54 -14.38 5.74 -1.89
C LEU A 54 -15.67 5.30 -1.20
N ALA A 55 -15.59 4.70 0.00
CA ALA A 55 -16.77 4.35 0.78
C ALA A 55 -17.58 5.59 1.20
N ARG A 56 -16.91 6.70 1.57
CA ARG A 56 -17.59 7.97 1.85
C ARG A 56 -18.25 8.57 0.62
N LEU A 57 -17.58 8.52 -0.53
CA LEU A 57 -18.17 8.92 -1.81
C LEU A 57 -19.43 8.11 -2.10
N GLN A 58 -19.37 6.79 -1.90
CA GLN A 58 -20.50 5.89 -2.05
C GLN A 58 -21.69 6.32 -1.19
N GLN A 59 -21.45 6.52 0.10
CA GLN A 59 -22.50 6.97 1.01
C GLN A 59 -23.10 8.32 0.63
N ARG A 60 -22.28 9.27 0.15
CA ARG A 60 -22.75 10.61 -0.25
C ARG A 60 -23.65 10.55 -1.46
N LEU A 61 -23.23 9.84 -2.51
CA LEU A 61 -24.00 9.73 -3.73
C LEU A 61 -25.27 8.89 -3.53
N ASN A 62 -25.23 7.83 -2.70
CA ASN A 62 -26.45 7.08 -2.33
C ASN A 62 -27.49 7.97 -1.62
N ARG A 63 -27.05 8.92 -0.77
CA ARG A 63 -27.97 9.90 -0.17
C ARG A 63 -28.56 10.84 -1.22
N MET A 64 -27.74 11.29 -2.17
CA MET A 64 -28.23 12.12 -3.26
C MET A 64 -29.22 11.37 -4.16
N GLU A 65 -29.00 10.08 -4.41
CA GLU A 65 -29.93 9.22 -5.13
C GLU A 65 -31.27 9.12 -4.39
N GLN A 66 -31.26 8.88 -3.08
CA GLN A 66 -32.48 8.87 -2.26
C GLN A 66 -33.23 10.20 -2.29
N ASP A 67 -32.51 11.32 -2.30
CA ASP A 67 -33.10 12.66 -2.41
C ASP A 67 -33.69 12.91 -3.82
N LEU A 68 -33.12 12.30 -4.86
CA LEU A 68 -33.51 12.45 -6.27
C LEU A 68 -34.57 11.44 -6.74
N ASP A 69 -34.66 10.24 -6.17
CA ASP A 69 -35.67 9.22 -6.49
C ASP A 69 -37.08 9.64 -6.08
N ALA A 70 -37.20 10.62 -5.18
CA ALA A 70 -38.44 11.38 -5.01
C ALA A 70 -38.91 12.09 -6.31
N THR A 71 -38.07 12.16 -7.34
CA THR A 71 -38.26 12.93 -8.57
C THR A 71 -37.92 12.20 -9.90
N ALA A 72 -37.84 10.86 -9.92
CA ALA A 72 -37.85 9.99 -11.11
C ALA A 72 -36.59 10.00 -12.03
N ASN A 73 -35.47 9.39 -11.60
CA ASN A 73 -34.32 9.16 -12.50
C ASN A 73 -33.42 7.94 -12.13
N ASP A 74 -33.99 6.72 -12.16
CA ASP A 74 -33.35 5.46 -11.69
C ASP A 74 -32.17 4.89 -12.54
N GLY A 75 -32.04 5.27 -13.82
CA GLY A 75 -31.19 4.53 -14.77
C GLY A 75 -29.72 4.96 -14.85
N GLN A 76 -29.45 6.25 -14.68
CA GLN A 76 -28.17 6.86 -15.05
C GLN A 76 -27.13 6.79 -13.93
N MET A 77 -27.57 6.78 -12.67
CA MET A 77 -26.68 6.63 -11.50
C MET A 77 -26.10 5.21 -11.38
N ARG A 78 -26.86 4.17 -11.77
CA ARG A 78 -26.43 2.78 -11.67
C ARG A 78 -25.20 2.45 -12.52
N ALA A 79 -25.13 2.98 -13.75
CA ALA A 79 -23.98 2.79 -14.63
C ALA A 79 -22.71 3.50 -14.10
N GLN A 80 -22.87 4.65 -13.44
CA GLN A 80 -21.76 5.37 -12.81
C GLN A 80 -21.15 4.55 -11.65
N TRP A 81 -21.98 3.76 -10.96
CA TRP A 81 -21.53 2.90 -9.87
C TRP A 81 -20.70 1.71 -10.29
N GLU A 82 -20.95 1.15 -11.47
CA GLU A 82 -20.20 0.00 -11.96
C GLU A 82 -18.70 0.31 -12.10
N LEU A 83 -18.37 1.51 -12.57
CA LEU A 83 -16.97 1.95 -12.69
C LEU A 83 -16.31 2.19 -11.33
N TRP A 84 -17.02 2.78 -10.37
CA TRP A 84 -16.50 2.91 -9.00
C TRP A 84 -16.37 1.57 -8.27
N ALA A 85 -17.23 0.60 -8.57
CA ALA A 85 -17.10 -0.76 -8.06
C ALA A 85 -15.84 -1.45 -8.62
N ALA A 86 -15.56 -1.27 -9.91
CA ALA A 86 -14.31 -1.74 -10.52
C ALA A 86 -13.08 -1.06 -9.89
N ALA A 87 -13.11 0.26 -9.69
CA ALA A 87 -12.05 0.99 -9.00
C ALA A 87 -11.83 0.48 -7.57
N ARG A 88 -12.89 0.15 -6.83
CA ARG A 88 -12.79 -0.45 -5.49
C ARG A 88 -12.06 -1.79 -5.51
N GLN A 89 -12.36 -2.65 -6.48
CA GLN A 89 -11.68 -3.94 -6.63
C GLN A 89 -10.19 -3.74 -6.92
N ALA A 90 -9.85 -2.79 -7.81
CA ALA A 90 -8.46 -2.47 -8.13
C ALA A 90 -7.70 -1.88 -6.92
N ILE A 91 -8.31 -0.97 -6.15
CA ILE A 91 -7.75 -0.44 -4.90
C ILE A 91 -7.49 -1.57 -3.89
N GLY A 92 -8.46 -2.47 -3.70
CA GLY A 92 -8.31 -3.61 -2.79
C GLY A 92 -7.19 -4.57 -3.20
N ALA A 93 -7.05 -4.80 -4.51
CA ALA A 93 -5.95 -5.57 -5.07
C ALA A 93 -4.60 -4.88 -4.82
N ALA A 94 -4.48 -3.58 -5.11
CA ALA A 94 -3.25 -2.81 -4.87
C ALA A 94 -2.85 -2.79 -3.38
N ARG A 95 -3.83 -2.56 -2.50
CA ARG A 95 -3.64 -2.59 -1.04
C ARG A 95 -3.10 -3.94 -0.53
N THR A 96 -3.58 -5.03 -1.11
CA THR A 96 -3.16 -6.39 -0.73
C THR A 96 -1.79 -6.71 -1.30
N ASP A 97 -1.54 -6.34 -2.56
CA ASP A 97 -0.35 -6.77 -3.29
C ASP A 97 0.91 -5.97 -2.92
N VAL A 98 0.77 -4.69 -2.53
CA VAL A 98 1.90 -3.82 -2.21
C VAL A 98 2.85 -4.37 -1.13
N VAL A 99 2.33 -5.19 -0.22
CA VAL A 99 3.13 -5.87 0.81
C VAL A 99 3.57 -7.27 0.37
N ARG A 100 2.81 -7.93 -0.52
CA ARG A 100 3.05 -9.32 -0.94
C ARG A 100 4.20 -9.41 -1.94
N SER A 101 4.25 -8.51 -2.91
CA SER A 101 5.18 -8.57 -4.02
C SER A 101 5.55 -7.17 -4.51
N PRO A 102 6.77 -6.69 -4.22
CA PRO A 102 7.20 -5.37 -4.65
C PRO A 102 7.13 -5.18 -6.16
N THR A 103 7.47 -6.20 -6.96
CA THR A 103 7.53 -6.10 -8.43
C THR A 103 6.16 -5.86 -9.06
N SER A 104 5.12 -6.53 -8.57
CA SER A 104 3.74 -6.37 -9.06
C SER A 104 3.03 -5.19 -8.41
N ALA A 105 3.46 -4.76 -7.22
CA ALA A 105 2.93 -3.58 -6.54
C ALA A 105 2.90 -2.35 -7.44
N ARG A 106 3.96 -2.13 -8.23
CA ARG A 106 4.06 -1.00 -9.14
C ARG A 106 2.99 -1.03 -10.23
N SER A 107 2.88 -2.14 -10.97
CA SER A 107 1.91 -2.24 -12.06
C SER A 107 0.47 -2.20 -11.54
N ILE A 108 0.17 -2.96 -10.48
CA ILE A 108 -1.19 -3.02 -9.91
C ILE A 108 -1.60 -1.66 -9.33
N SER A 109 -0.66 -0.90 -8.75
CA SER A 109 -0.94 0.45 -8.26
C SER A 109 -1.26 1.44 -9.39
N GLN A 110 -0.63 1.29 -10.56
CA GLN A 110 -0.95 2.10 -11.73
C GLN A 110 -2.32 1.71 -12.30
N ASP A 111 -2.62 0.41 -12.41
CA ASP A 111 -3.92 -0.06 -12.86
C ASP A 111 -5.05 0.45 -11.94
N ALA A 112 -4.82 0.45 -10.61
CA ALA A 112 -5.76 0.99 -9.64
C ALA A 112 -5.94 2.51 -9.76
N LEU A 113 -4.86 3.26 -9.97
CA LEU A 113 -4.93 4.70 -10.22
C LEU A 113 -5.70 5.02 -11.50
N GLU A 114 -5.43 4.29 -12.58
CA GLU A 114 -6.12 4.44 -13.86
C GLU A 114 -7.60 4.13 -13.73
N ALA A 115 -7.97 3.09 -12.95
CA ALA A 115 -9.36 2.81 -12.62
C ALA A 115 -10.03 3.96 -11.82
N CYS A 116 -9.33 4.59 -10.88
CA CYS A 116 -9.86 5.77 -10.16
C CYS A 116 -10.14 6.94 -11.11
N TRP A 117 -9.21 7.22 -12.03
CA TRP A 117 -9.36 8.27 -13.05
C TRP A 117 -10.51 7.95 -14.01
N LEU A 118 -10.57 6.72 -14.53
CA LEU A 118 -11.63 6.26 -15.42
C LEU A 118 -13.00 6.40 -14.76
N ALA A 119 -13.14 5.97 -13.50
CA ALA A 119 -14.39 6.09 -12.76
C ALA A 119 -14.79 7.57 -12.60
N ARG A 120 -13.86 8.42 -12.16
CA ARG A 120 -14.12 9.86 -12.00
C ARG A 120 -14.56 10.50 -13.31
N ASP A 121 -13.82 10.31 -14.40
CA ASP A 121 -14.06 11.04 -15.65
C ASP A 121 -15.35 10.63 -16.35
N ASN A 122 -15.83 9.41 -16.08
CA ASN A 122 -17.15 8.92 -16.50
C ASN A 122 -18.26 9.15 -15.47
N THR A 123 -17.95 9.71 -14.30
CA THR A 123 -18.98 10.13 -13.34
C THR A 123 -19.55 11.47 -13.76
N GLU A 124 -20.88 11.54 -13.79
CA GLU A 124 -21.58 12.76 -14.17
C GLU A 124 -21.39 13.85 -13.11
N ALA A 125 -21.38 15.10 -13.56
CA ALA A 125 -21.27 16.22 -12.65
C ALA A 125 -22.60 16.39 -11.89
N VAL A 126 -22.51 16.48 -10.56
CA VAL A 126 -23.67 16.61 -9.69
C VAL A 126 -23.80 18.06 -9.20
N PRO A 127 -25.01 18.55 -8.94
CA PRO A 127 -25.21 19.90 -8.42
C PRO A 127 -24.57 20.07 -7.04
N VAL A 128 -24.01 21.25 -6.76
CA VAL A 128 -23.47 21.58 -5.44
C VAL A 128 -24.62 21.78 -4.44
N PRO A 129 -24.69 21.02 -3.33
CA PRO A 129 -25.76 21.18 -2.35
C PRO A 129 -25.78 22.60 -1.75
N GLY A 130 -26.95 23.23 -1.71
CA GLY A 130 -27.14 24.54 -1.07
C GLY A 130 -26.62 25.75 -1.86
N GLN A 131 -26.29 25.62 -3.15
CA GLN A 131 -26.04 26.77 -4.03
C GLN A 131 -27.16 26.92 -5.08
N GLU A 132 -27.79 28.09 -5.13
CA GLU A 132 -28.88 28.42 -6.07
C GLU A 132 -28.39 28.60 -7.52
N SER A 133 -27.09 28.82 -7.73
CA SER A 133 -26.50 28.96 -9.07
C SER A 133 -26.05 27.60 -9.59
N GLY A 134 -26.38 27.26 -10.85
CA GLY A 134 -26.11 25.99 -11.56
C GLY A 134 -24.64 25.56 -11.69
N ARG A 135 -23.95 25.49 -10.57
CA ARG A 135 -22.58 25.01 -10.42
C ARG A 135 -22.66 23.51 -10.16
N PHE A 136 -22.02 22.77 -11.04
CA PHE A 136 -21.87 21.34 -10.93
C PHE A 136 -20.43 21.02 -10.57
N TYR A 137 -20.23 19.98 -9.80
CA TYR A 137 -18.90 19.43 -9.55
C TYR A 137 -18.87 17.96 -9.93
N ARG A 138 -17.74 17.51 -10.47
CA ARG A 138 -17.52 16.08 -10.73
C ARG A 138 -17.07 15.43 -9.43
N PRO A 139 -17.84 14.50 -8.86
CA PRO A 139 -17.46 13.83 -7.63
C PRO A 139 -16.27 12.88 -7.86
N GLY A 140 -15.62 12.45 -6.78
CA GLY A 140 -14.48 11.53 -6.84
C GLY A 140 -13.09 12.17 -7.00
N ALA A 141 -12.97 13.50 -7.12
CA ALA A 141 -11.67 14.17 -7.14
C ALA A 141 -10.82 13.89 -5.88
N LEU A 142 -11.45 13.75 -4.72
CA LEU A 142 -10.75 13.44 -3.47
C LEU A 142 -10.26 11.98 -3.45
N VAL A 143 -11.07 11.03 -3.96
CA VAL A 143 -10.68 9.62 -4.12
C VAL A 143 -9.48 9.52 -5.05
N VAL A 144 -9.53 10.18 -6.22
CA VAL A 144 -8.41 10.21 -7.17
C VAL A 144 -7.14 10.76 -6.52
N ARG A 145 -7.23 11.86 -5.77
CA ARG A 145 -6.08 12.42 -5.05
C ARG A 145 -5.44 11.40 -4.09
N PHE A 146 -6.25 10.63 -3.36
CA PHE A 146 -5.73 9.56 -2.50
C PHE A 146 -5.16 8.38 -3.31
N CYS A 147 -5.77 8.01 -4.46
CA CYS A 147 -5.19 7.01 -5.36
C CYS A 147 -3.82 7.45 -5.90
N GLU A 148 -3.65 8.73 -6.25
CA GLU A 148 -2.38 9.29 -6.73
C GLU A 148 -1.30 9.25 -5.65
N GLU A 149 -1.65 9.66 -4.43
CA GLU A 149 -0.76 9.57 -3.27
C GLU A 149 -0.33 8.13 -3.01
N ALA A 150 -1.29 7.21 -2.98
CA ALA A 150 -1.04 5.79 -2.74
C ALA A 150 -0.19 5.17 -3.85
N ALA A 151 -0.44 5.49 -5.12
CA ALA A 151 0.36 5.02 -6.25
C ALA A 151 1.79 5.57 -6.21
N SER A 152 1.97 6.84 -5.83
CA SER A 152 3.29 7.45 -5.63
C SER A 152 4.05 6.76 -4.49
N LEU A 153 3.38 6.44 -3.38
CA LEU A 153 3.98 5.70 -2.26
C LEU A 153 4.30 4.25 -2.65
N SER A 154 3.46 3.58 -3.44
CA SER A 154 3.74 2.25 -4.00
C SER A 154 4.97 2.27 -4.90
N GLU A 155 5.16 3.29 -5.73
CA GLU A 155 6.38 3.47 -6.53
C GLU A 155 7.61 3.64 -5.62
N GLY A 156 7.49 4.39 -4.53
CA GLY A 156 8.51 4.52 -3.50
C GLY A 156 8.84 3.18 -2.82
N ALA A 157 7.82 2.40 -2.47
CA ALA A 157 7.97 1.06 -1.91
C ALA A 157 8.67 0.11 -2.89
N TRP A 158 8.27 0.12 -4.17
CA TRP A 158 8.95 -0.64 -5.22
C TRP A 158 10.43 -0.29 -5.29
N LYS A 159 10.79 1.00 -5.34
CA LYS A 159 12.20 1.45 -5.36
C LYS A 159 12.97 0.99 -4.12
N ALA A 160 12.37 1.10 -2.93
CA ALA A 160 13.01 0.69 -1.69
C ALA A 160 13.25 -0.83 -1.60
N CYS A 161 12.39 -1.61 -2.24
CA CYS A 161 12.42 -3.07 -2.23
C CYS A 161 13.05 -3.70 -3.49
N GLN A 162 13.35 -2.92 -4.53
CA GLN A 162 13.88 -3.42 -5.80
C GLN A 162 15.23 -4.13 -5.58
N GLY A 163 15.35 -5.37 -6.06
CA GLY A 163 16.57 -6.18 -5.91
C GLY A 163 16.74 -6.85 -4.55
N LYS A 164 15.81 -6.64 -3.61
CA LYS A 164 15.81 -7.25 -2.28
C LYS A 164 14.65 -8.24 -2.19
N ARG A 165 14.95 -9.53 -2.04
CA ARG A 165 13.89 -10.50 -1.73
C ARG A 165 13.45 -10.26 -0.29
N MET A 166 12.14 -10.09 -0.05
CA MET A 166 11.56 -10.18 1.30
C MET A 166 11.56 -11.65 1.76
N GLU A 167 12.74 -12.27 1.84
CA GLU A 167 12.96 -13.59 2.42
C GLU A 167 12.87 -13.43 3.95
N GLY A 168 11.64 -13.50 4.49
CA GLY A 168 11.43 -13.51 5.94
C GLY A 168 10.03 -13.10 6.40
N TYR A 169 9.36 -12.20 5.68
CA TYR A 169 8.06 -11.65 6.13
C TYR A 169 6.83 -12.42 5.62
N GLN A 170 7.00 -13.35 4.67
CA GLN A 170 5.90 -14.25 4.27
C GLN A 170 5.45 -15.16 5.43
N LEU A 171 6.31 -15.43 6.42
CA LEU A 171 5.96 -16.23 7.59
C LEU A 171 5.15 -15.45 8.64
N SER A 172 5.22 -14.11 8.66
CA SER A 172 4.49 -13.29 9.66
C SER A 172 3.14 -12.79 9.15
N LEU A 173 2.94 -12.64 7.84
CA LEU A 173 1.61 -12.33 7.25
C LEU A 173 0.73 -13.57 7.06
N ALA A 174 1.33 -14.78 7.04
CA ALA A 174 0.59 -16.04 7.09
C ALA A 174 0.14 -16.44 8.51
N GLY A 175 0.51 -15.66 9.54
CA GLY A 175 0.15 -15.94 10.94
C GLY A 175 -1.24 -15.44 11.37
N GLY A 176 -2.05 -14.90 10.45
CA GLY A 176 -3.40 -14.40 10.73
C GLY A 176 -4.55 -15.28 10.20
N ASP A 177 -4.28 -16.14 9.22
CA ASP A 177 -5.24 -17.10 8.67
C ASP A 177 -4.66 -18.52 8.81
N SER A 178 -4.47 -18.97 10.05
CA SER A 178 -4.42 -20.39 10.31
C SER A 178 -5.84 -20.94 10.25
N ASP A 179 -6.17 -21.64 9.17
CA ASP A 179 -6.93 -22.88 9.26
C ASP A 179 -6.91 -23.67 7.94
N TYR A 180 -6.17 -24.78 7.99
CA TYR A 180 -6.28 -26.03 7.22
C TYR A 180 -6.21 -25.97 5.68
N ASN A 181 -5.06 -26.44 5.13
CA ASN A 181 -4.96 -27.49 4.08
C ASN A 181 -3.59 -27.53 3.34
N PHE A 182 -2.45 -27.30 4.02
CA PHE A 182 -1.14 -27.50 3.38
C PHE A 182 -0.58 -28.93 3.53
N PHE A 183 -1.19 -29.79 4.36
CA PHE A 183 -0.80 -31.20 4.51
C PHE A 183 -1.99 -32.13 4.32
N GLY A 184 -2.26 -32.50 3.08
CA GLY A 184 -3.31 -33.46 2.74
C GLY A 184 -3.34 -33.78 1.25
N GLY A 185 -2.36 -34.54 0.75
CA GLY A 185 -2.31 -34.90 -0.67
C GLY A 185 -1.21 -35.87 -1.10
N GLY A 186 -1.07 -37.01 -0.41
CA GLY A 186 -0.69 -38.29 -1.02
C GLY A 186 0.73 -38.49 -1.55
N CYS A 187 1.58 -39.15 -0.74
CA CYS A 187 2.48 -40.16 -1.27
C CYS A 187 1.62 -41.29 -1.90
N PHE A 188 1.72 -41.48 -3.22
CA PHE A 188 1.42 -42.77 -3.84
C PHE A 188 2.74 -43.50 -4.07
N GLY A 189 2.84 -44.70 -3.49
CA GLY A 189 3.98 -45.60 -3.66
C GLY A 189 4.00 -46.26 -5.04
N PHE A 190 5.22 -46.49 -5.52
CA PHE A 190 5.55 -47.57 -6.45
C PHE A 190 5.87 -48.84 -5.66
#